data_AF-A0A497BAG5-F1
#
_entry.id   AF-A0A497BAG5-F1
#
_cell.length_a   1.000
_cell.length_b   1.000
_cell.length_c   1.000
_cell.angle_alpha   90.00
_cell.angle_beta   90.00
_cell.angle_gamma   90.00
#
_symmetry.space_group_name_H-M   'P 1'
#
loop_
_entity.id
_entity.type
_entity.pdbx_description
1 polymer ?
#
loop_
_entity_poly.entity_id
_entity_poly.type
_entity_poly.pdbx_seq_one_letter_code
_entity_poly.pdbx_strand_id
1 'polypeptide(L)'
;MVLKASSTTPLTALAMAELLAKAGLPDGVVNGMTCSQYEVETFLKPPAIKGVTFVGSTAVGKHIYSIAAAHGKRVQELDVNS
;
A
#
# COMPACT_ATOMS: atom_id res chain seq x y z
N MET A 1 0.04 9.67 -2.35
CA MET A 1 -0.33 8.28 -2.03
C MET A 1 0.63 7.34 -2.74
N VAL A 2 1.05 6.26 -2.08
CA VAL A 2 1.82 5.17 -2.69
C VAL A 2 0.93 3.94 -2.71
N LEU A 3 0.59 3.46 -3.89
CA LEU A 3 -0.24 2.27 -4.09
C LEU A 3 0.66 1.12 -4.51
N LYS A 4 0.88 0.18 -3.59
CA LYS A 4 1.50 -1.11 -3.91
C LYS A 4 0.41 -2.08 -4.36
N ALA A 5 0.41 -2.44 -5.65
CA ALA A 5 -0.50 -3.43 -6.19
C ALA A 5 -0.03 -4.88 -5.93
N SER A 6 -0.97 -5.83 -5.95
CA SER A 6 -0.65 -7.26 -5.91
C SER A 6 0.27 -7.64 -7.08
N SER A 7 1.30 -8.45 -6.82
CA SER A 7 2.20 -8.94 -7.86
C SER A 7 1.55 -9.92 -8.83
N THR A 8 0.50 -10.62 -8.40
CA THR A 8 -0.20 -11.63 -9.22
C THR A 8 -1.26 -11.01 -10.13
N THR A 9 -1.83 -9.87 -9.74
CA THR A 9 -2.94 -9.21 -10.44
C THR A 9 -2.79 -7.67 -10.48
N PRO A 10 -1.67 -7.12 -10.99
CA PRO A 10 -1.38 -5.69 -10.87
C PRO A 10 -2.13 -4.81 -11.88
N LEU A 11 -2.56 -5.38 -13.01
CA LEU A 11 -2.91 -4.63 -14.22
C LEU A 11 -4.01 -3.60 -13.99
N THR A 12 -5.07 -3.96 -13.25
CA THR A 12 -6.19 -3.04 -12.98
C THR A 12 -5.75 -1.83 -12.17
N ALA A 13 -4.94 -2.04 -11.13
CA ALA A 13 -4.46 -0.96 -10.28
C ALA A 13 -3.52 0.00 -11.05
N LEU A 14 -2.65 -0.55 -11.91
CA LEU A 14 -1.76 0.25 -12.74
C LEU A 14 -2.52 1.03 -13.83
N ALA A 15 -3.53 0.41 -14.45
CA ALA A 15 -4.41 1.09 -15.40
C ALA A 15 -5.18 2.24 -14.73
N MET A 16 -5.66 2.05 -13.50
CA MET A 16 -6.29 3.14 -12.73
C MET A 16 -5.32 4.30 -12.46
N ALA A 17 -4.06 4.02 -12.11
CA ALA A 17 -3.05 5.05 -11.92
C ALA A 17 -2.79 5.85 -13.22
N GLU A 18 -2.74 5.16 -14.36
CA GLU A 18 -2.60 5.80 -15.68
C GLU A 18 -3.81 6.67 -16.02
N LEU A 19 -5.03 6.21 -15.72
CA LEU A 19 -6.26 6.98 -15.92
C LEU A 19 -6.29 8.24 -15.05
N LEU A 20 -5.82 8.17 -13.81
CA LEU A 20 -5.69 9.34 -12.94
C LEU A 20 -4.73 10.39 -13.52
N ALA A 21 -3.58 9.95 -14.06
CA ALA A 21 -2.64 10.85 -14.73
C ALA A 21 -3.28 11.50 -15.97
N LYS A 22 -3.99 10.72 -16.80
CA LYS A 22 -4.72 11.24 -17.98
C LYS A 22 -5.84 12.22 -17.60
N ALA A 23 -6.43 12.08 -16.42
CA ALA A 23 -7.43 13.00 -15.89
C ALA A 23 -6.84 14.33 -15.36
N GLY A 24 -5.51 14.51 -15.43
CA GLY A 24 -4.83 15.72 -15.00
C GLY A 24 -4.37 15.70 -13.53
N LEU A 25 -4.32 14.54 -12.90
CA LEU A 25 -3.74 14.43 -11.56
C LEU A 25 -2.24 14.79 -11.62
N PRO A 26 -1.73 15.72 -10.78
CA PRO A 26 -0.33 16.09 -10.80
C PRO A 26 0.61 14.93 -10.45
N ASP A 27 1.81 14.96 -11.05
CA ASP A 27 2.85 13.96 -10.80
C ASP A 27 3.19 13.83 -9.32
N GLY A 28 3.40 12.59 -8.87
CA GLY A 28 3.76 12.27 -7.50
C GLY A 28 2.59 12.25 -6.50
N VAL A 29 1.39 12.72 -6.89
CA VAL A 29 0.20 12.66 -6.01
C VAL A 29 -0.25 11.21 -5.80
N VAL A 30 -0.22 10.38 -6.84
CA VAL A 30 -0.42 8.93 -6.77
C VAL A 30 0.73 8.23 -7.48
N ASN A 31 1.43 7.36 -6.75
CA ASN A 31 2.51 6.53 -7.29
C ASN A 31 2.08 5.06 -7.20
N GLY A 32 1.78 4.45 -8.35
CA GLY A 32 1.43 3.03 -8.46
C GLY A 32 2.67 2.19 -8.72
N MET A 33 2.90 1.15 -7.93
CA MET A 33 4.05 0.27 -8.08
C MET A 33 3.69 -1.18 -7.72
N THR A 34 4.47 -2.11 -8.24
CA THR A 34 4.52 -3.49 -7.77
C THR A 34 5.84 -3.70 -7.04
N CYS A 35 5.82 -4.52 -5.99
CA CYS A 35 7.05 -4.99 -5.36
C CYS A 35 6.81 -6.37 -4.74
N SER A 36 7.88 -7.05 -4.37
CA SER A 36 7.81 -8.31 -3.63
C SER A 36 7.21 -8.10 -2.23
N GLN A 37 6.84 -9.21 -1.58
CA GLN A 37 6.38 -9.19 -0.19
C GLN A 37 7.47 -8.75 0.79
N TYR A 38 8.75 -9.02 0.48
CA TYR A 38 9.88 -8.65 1.33
C TYR A 38 10.16 -7.14 1.31
N GLU A 39 9.81 -6.48 0.20
CA GLU A 39 9.99 -5.03 0.06
C GLU A 39 8.90 -4.23 0.78
N VAL A 40 7.80 -4.85 1.26
CA VAL A 40 6.74 -4.14 1.99
C VAL A 40 7.25 -3.50 3.28
N GLU A 41 8.17 -4.15 3.99
CA GLU A 41 8.68 -3.63 5.26
C GLU A 41 9.43 -2.31 5.10
N THR A 42 9.97 -2.04 3.91
CA THR A 42 10.63 -0.77 3.61
C THR A 42 9.69 0.43 3.71
N PHE A 43 8.37 0.21 3.60
CA PHE A 43 7.34 1.25 3.75
C PHE A 43 6.88 1.44 5.21
N LEU A 44 7.10 0.45 6.08
CA LEU A 44 6.49 0.43 7.41
C LEU A 44 7.28 1.25 8.44
N LYS A 45 8.59 1.42 8.23
CA LYS A 45 9.49 2.08 9.18
C LYS A 45 9.69 3.58 8.90
N PRO A 46 9.91 4.04 7.65
CA PRO A 46 10.32 5.42 7.39
C PRO A 46 9.33 6.47 7.93
N PRO A 47 9.82 7.60 8.47
CA PRO A 47 8.95 8.64 9.04
C PRO A 47 8.17 9.43 7.98
N ALA A 48 8.54 9.35 6.71
CA ALA A 48 7.84 9.99 5.60
C ALA A 48 6.42 9.41 5.39
N ILE A 49 6.21 8.14 5.74
CA ILE A 49 4.91 7.47 5.63
C ILE A 49 4.17 7.66 6.95
N LYS A 50 3.01 8.33 6.89
CA LYS A 50 2.21 8.69 8.08
C LYS A 50 1.08 7.73 8.39
N GLY A 51 0.71 6.88 7.44
CA GLY A 51 -0.32 5.87 7.63
C GLY A 51 -0.25 4.77 6.59
N VAL A 52 -0.82 3.62 6.93
CA VAL A 52 -0.87 2.42 6.09
C VAL A 52 -2.31 1.91 6.06
N THR A 53 -2.78 1.59 4.86
CA THR A 53 -4.02 0.84 4.64
C THR A 53 -3.67 -0.49 4.00
N PHE A 54 -4.18 -1.57 4.54
CA PHE A 54 -3.93 -2.92 4.06
C PHE A 54 -5.23 -3.71 3.94
N VAL A 55 -5.35 -4.45 2.84
CA VAL A 55 -6.44 -5.41 2.60
C VAL A 55 -5.79 -6.72 2.17
N GLY A 56 -6.07 -7.81 2.87
CA GLY A 56 -5.46 -9.11 2.59
C GLY A 56 -5.70 -10.12 3.70
N SER A 57 -4.79 -11.09 3.86
CA SER A 57 -4.95 -12.12 4.88
C SER A 57 -4.67 -11.58 6.29
N THR A 58 -5.41 -12.08 7.29
CA THR A 58 -5.18 -11.78 8.72
C THR A 58 -3.71 -11.90 9.13
N ALA A 59 -3.00 -12.93 8.64
CA ALA A 59 -1.60 -13.15 9.02
C ALA A 59 -0.68 -12.00 8.57
N VAL A 60 -0.84 -11.53 7.33
CA VAL A 60 -0.05 -10.41 6.80
C VAL A 60 -0.52 -9.08 7.40
N GLY A 61 -1.84 -8.93 7.59
CA GLY A 61 -2.42 -7.73 8.17
C GLY A 61 -1.93 -7.46 9.59
N LYS A 62 -1.93 -8.47 10.45
CA LYS A 62 -1.35 -8.39 11.81
C LYS A 62 0.13 -8.05 11.80
N HIS A 63 0.91 -8.63 10.88
CA HIS A 63 2.33 -8.31 10.72
C HIS A 63 2.54 -6.82 10.38
N ILE A 64 1.84 -6.33 9.35
CA ILE A 64 1.89 -4.93 8.92
C ILE A 64 1.46 -4.00 10.05
N TYR A 65 0.34 -4.31 10.72
CA TYR A 65 -0.19 -3.52 11.82
C TYR A 65 0.82 -3.40 12.96
N SER A 66 1.40 -4.52 13.39
CA SER A 66 2.37 -4.53 14.49
C SER A 66 3.57 -3.63 14.22
N ILE A 67 4.17 -3.71 13.04
CA ILE A 67 5.37 -2.94 12.68
C ILE A 67 5.00 -1.46 12.50
N ALA A 68 3.97 -1.14 11.71
CA ALA A 68 3.63 0.23 11.39
C ALA A 68 3.14 1.01 12.62
N ALA A 69 2.31 0.40 13.46
CA ALA A 69 1.82 1.00 14.70
C ALA A 69 2.97 1.24 15.70
N ALA A 70 3.92 0.30 15.81
CA ALA A 70 5.12 0.48 16.64
C ALA A 70 5.99 1.68 16.17
N HIS A 71 5.90 2.07 14.90
CA HIS A 71 6.57 3.26 14.34
C HIS A 71 5.66 4.50 14.31
N GLY A 72 4.58 4.52 15.11
CA GLY A 72 3.69 5.66 15.29
C GLY A 72 2.80 5.99 14.10
N LYS A 73 2.61 5.06 13.16
CA LYS A 73 1.75 5.26 11.98
C LYS A 73 0.31 4.91 12.31
N ARG A 74 -0.64 5.63 11.72
CA ARG A 74 -2.05 5.20 11.72
C ARG A 74 -2.19 3.98 10.81
N VAL A 75 -2.90 2.95 11.27
CA VAL A 75 -3.09 1.73 10.48
C VAL A 75 -4.56 1.38 10.39
N GLN A 76 -5.00 1.08 9.16
CA GLN A 76 -6.24 0.39 8.87
C GLN A 76 -5.92 -0.95 8.23
N GLU A 77 -6.54 -2.00 8.73
CA GLU A 77 -6.41 -3.37 8.23
C GLU A 77 -7.81 -3.96 8.00
N LEU A 78 -8.00 -4.62 6.87
CA LEU A 78 -9.22 -5.34 6.54
C LEU A 78 -8.87 -6.75 6.07
N ASP A 79 -9.44 -7.76 6.73
CA ASP A 79 -9.34 -9.15 6.28
C ASP A 79 -10.29 -9.39 5.11
N VAL A 80 -9.82 -10.11 4.09
CA VAL A 80 -10.65 -10.51 2.94
C VAL A 80 -11.57 -11.70 3.24
N ASN A 81 -11.44 -12.33 4.41
CA ASN A 81 -12.27 -13.46 4.84
C ASN A 81 -13.11 -13.17 6.09
N SER A 82 -13.23 -11.90 6.51
CA SER A 82 -14.08 -11.49 7.64
C SER A 82 -15.56 -11.50 7.30
#